data_AF-X0SVK4-F1
#
_entry.id   AF-X0SVK4-F1
#
_cell.length_a   1.000
_cell.length_b   1.000
_cell.length_c   1.000
_cell.angle_alpha   90.00
_cell.angle_beta   90.00
_cell.angle_gamma   90.00
#
_symmetry.space_group_name_H-M   'P 1'
#
loop_
_entity.id
_entity.type
_entity.pdbx_description
1 polymer ?
#
loop_
_entity_poly.entity_id
_entity_poly.type
_entity_poly.pdbx_seq_one_letter_code
_entity_poly.pdbx_strand_id
1 'polypeptide(L)' 'MPDVSKIINGKKVMWDGVVYESEKEAQEVKQTYENDNFEVEMVEEEEKYLLYTRRVVTEIVLEGEPPA' A
#
# COMPACT_ATOMS: atom_id res chain seq x y z
N MET A 1 -3.70 6.42 -17.32
CA MET A 1 -2.56 6.26 -16.39
C MET A 1 -3.11 6.45 -14.99
N PRO A 2 -2.94 5.47 -14.09
CA PRO A 2 -3.44 5.57 -12.72
C PRO A 2 -2.83 6.74 -11.95
N ASP A 3 -3.56 7.23 -10.95
CA ASP A 3 -3.02 8.20 -10.01
C ASP A 3 -1.86 7.58 -9.22
N VAL A 4 -0.73 8.28 -9.10
CA VAL A 4 0.43 7.80 -8.34
C VAL A 4 0.15 7.63 -6.84
N SER A 5 -0.89 8.30 -6.33
CA SER A 5 -1.31 8.22 -4.94
C SER A 5 -2.79 8.53 -4.80
N LYS A 6 -3.46 7.90 -3.83
CA LYS A 6 -4.85 8.17 -3.46
C LYS A 6 -4.96 8.44 -1.96
N ILE A 7 -6.03 9.13 -1.56
CA ILE A 7 -6.44 9.25 -0.16
C ILE A 7 -7.59 8.27 0.06
N ILE A 8 -7.34 7.22 0.83
CA ILE A 8 -8.34 6.19 1.16
C ILE A 8 -8.44 6.12 2.68
N ASN A 9 -9.65 6.19 3.23
CA ASN A 9 -9.89 6.19 4.68
C ASN A 9 -9.07 7.26 5.45
N GLY A 10 -8.86 8.43 4.83
CA GLY A 10 -8.06 9.53 5.38
C GLY A 10 -6.55 9.28 5.39
N LYS A 11 -6.07 8.16 4.83
CA LYS A 11 -4.65 7.82 4.72
C LYS A 11 -4.17 8.01 3.29
N LYS A 12 -2.95 8.55 3.13
CA LYS A 12 -2.29 8.59 1.82
C LYS A 12 -1.66 7.22 1.52
N VAL A 13 -2.08 6.63 0.42
CA VAL A 13 -1.56 5.36 -0.10
C VAL A 13 -0.94 5.59 -1.48
N MET A 14 0.09 4.81 -1.81
CA MET A 14 0.88 4.98 -3.03
C MET A 14 0.66 3.80 -3.96
N TRP A 15 0.46 4.06 -5.25
CA TRP A 15 0.38 2.98 -6.23
C TRP A 15 1.73 2.25 -6.33
N ASP A 16 1.70 0.93 -6.41
CA ASP A 16 2.90 0.09 -6.58
C ASP A 16 3.55 0.20 -7.97
N GLY A 17 2.87 0.86 -8.92
CA GLY A 17 3.34 1.08 -10.29
C GLY A 17 2.99 -0.05 -11.26
N VAL A 18 2.25 -1.06 -10.81
CA VAL A 18 1.85 -2.22 -11.62
C VAL A 18 0.35 -2.22 -11.85
N VAL A 19 -0.05 -2.55 -13.08
CA VAL A 19 -1.44 -2.78 -13.47
C VAL A 19 -1.62 -4.28 -13.61
N TYR A 20 -2.46 -4.88 -12.79
CA TYR A 20 -2.75 -6.30 -12.82
C TYR A 20 -4.00 -6.54 -13.67
N GLU A 21 -3.94 -7.50 -14.60
CA GLU A 21 -5.07 -7.82 -15.50
C GLU A 21 -6.04 -8.82 -14.87
N SER A 22 -5.68 -9.43 -13.72
CA SER A 22 -6.54 -10.40 -13.03
C SER A 22 -6.58 -10.14 -11.53
N GLU A 23 -7.75 -10.35 -10.93
CA GLU A 23 -7.94 -10.18 -9.48
C GLU A 23 -7.04 -11.13 -8.70
N LYS A 24 -6.89 -12.36 -9.20
CA LYS A 24 -6.08 -13.40 -8.54
C LYS A 24 -4.62 -12.97 -8.40
N GLU A 25 -4.03 -12.44 -9.46
CA GLU A 25 -2.65 -11.95 -9.44
C GLU A 25 -2.49 -10.79 -8.45
N ALA A 26 -3.42 -9.83 -8.48
CA ALA A 26 -3.42 -8.71 -7.53
C ALA A 26 -3.59 -9.18 -6.08
N GLN A 27 -4.41 -10.20 -5.82
CA GLN A 27 -4.60 -10.78 -4.48
C GLN A 27 -3.34 -11.49 -3.95
N GLU A 28 -2.59 -12.20 -4.81
CA GLU A 28 -1.34 -12.86 -4.42
C GLU A 28 -0.26 -11.83 -4.03
N VAL A 29 -0.13 -10.74 -4.80
CA VAL A 29 0.79 -9.65 -4.47
C VAL A 29 0.34 -8.89 -3.23
N LYS A 30 -0.96 -8.62 -3.09
CA LYS A 30 -1.54 -8.00 -1.89
C LYS A 30 -1.15 -8.76 -0.62
N GLN A 31 -1.30 -10.08 -0.59
CA GLN A 31 -0.92 -10.90 0.56
C GLN A 31 0.56 -10.79 0.91
N THR A 32 1.42 -10.68 -0.10
CA THR A 32 2.87 -10.52 0.09
C THR A 32 3.17 -9.20 0.81
N TYR A 33 2.57 -8.10 0.36
CA TYR A 33 2.71 -6.80 1.02
C TYR A 33 2.14 -6.77 2.44
N GLU A 34 0.98 -7.40 2.66
CA GLU A 34 0.38 -7.50 4.00
C GLU A 34 1.30 -8.26 4.98
N ASN A 35 1.98 -9.32 4.51
CA ASN A 35 2.98 -10.03 5.30
C ASN A 35 4.24 -9.18 5.59
N ASP A 36 4.56 -8.24 4.71
CA ASP A 36 5.70 -7.31 4.84
C ASP A 36 5.36 -6.04 5.64
N ASN A 37 4.28 -6.06 6.43
CA ASN A 37 3.78 -4.94 7.23
C ASN A 37 3.36 -3.73 6.40
N PHE A 38 2.74 -3.95 5.24
CA PHE A 38 2.04 -2.91 4.50
C PHE A 38 0.53 -3.03 4.68
N GLU A 39 -0.14 -1.89 4.74
CA GLU A 39 -1.58 -1.75 4.51
C GLU A 39 -1.78 -1.62 3.00
N VAL A 40 -2.68 -2.42 2.44
CA VAL A 40 -2.89 -2.51 0.98
C VAL A 40 -4.36 -2.34 0.63
N GLU A 41 -4.64 -1.40 -0.27
CA GLU A 41 -5.94 -1.15 -0.84
C GLU A 41 -5.94 -1.56 -2.32
N MET A 42 -6.84 -2.48 -2.69
CA MET A 42 -7.02 -2.91 -4.08
C MET A 42 -8.18 -2.13 -4.69
N VAL A 43 -7.93 -1.49 -5.83
CA VAL A 43 -8.92 -0.71 -6.57
C VAL A 43 -9.08 -1.32 -7.95
N GLU A 44 -10.32 -1.55 -8.37
CA GLU A 44 -10.65 -1.96 -9.74
C GLU A 44 -10.99 -0.73 -10.57
N GLU A 45 -10.26 -0.52 -11.67
CA GLU A 45 -10.50 0.55 -12.65
C GLU A 45 -10.40 -0.05 -14.06
N GLU A 46 -11.42 0.15 -14.91
CA GLU A 46 -11.42 -0.34 -16.31
C GLU A 46 -11.09 -1.85 -16.45
N GLU A 47 -11.68 -2.70 -15.61
CA GLU A 47 -11.43 -4.16 -15.55
C GLU A 47 -9.97 -4.54 -15.20
N LYS A 48 -9.19 -3.58 -14.70
CA LYS A 48 -7.82 -3.79 -14.21
C LYS A 48 -7.77 -3.57 -12.71
N TYR A 49 -6.82 -4.22 -12.07
CA TYR A 49 -6.61 -4.16 -10.62
C TYR A 49 -5.35 -3.38 -10.31
N LEU A 50 -5.46 -2.43 -9.39
CA LEU A 50 -4.39 -1.57 -8.93
C LEU A 50 -4.19 -1.76 -7.44
N LEU A 51 -2.93 -1.89 -7.00
CA LEU A 51 -2.60 -2.00 -5.58
C LEU A 51 -2.01 -0.69 -5.08
N TYR A 52 -2.63 -0.13 -4.06
CA TYR A 52 -2.12 1.02 -3.33
C TYR A 52 -1.62 0.58 -1.97
N THR A 53 -0.34 0.83 -1.69
CA THR A 53 0.33 0.37 -0.48
C THR A 53 0.72 1.53 0.43
N ARG A 54 0.81 1.23 1.73
CA ARG A 54 1.38 2.12 2.75
C ARG A 54 2.07 1.28 3.81
N ARG A 55 3.32 1.60 4.12
CA ARG A 55 4.06 0.89 5.18
C ARG A 55 3.48 1.20 6.56
N VAL A 56 3.23 0.15 7.33
CA VAL A 56 2.81 0.22 8.72
C VAL A 56 4.05 0.11 9.59
N VAL A 57 4.34 1.14 10.39
CA VAL A 57 5.45 1.13 11.35
C VAL A 57 4.91 0.57 12.66
N THR A 58 5.34 -0.64 13.02
CA THR A 58 4.90 -1.34 14.25
C THR A 58 5.76 -1.00 15.46
N GLU A 59 7.05 -0.70 15.27
CA GLU A 59 7.99 -0.33 16.32
C GLU A 59 8.67 1.00 16.00
N ILE A 60 8.70 1.89 17.00
CA ILE A 60 9.42 3.16 16.93
C ILE A 60 10.61 3.03 17.89
N VAL A 61 11.82 2.89 17.34
CA VAL A 61 13.05 2.97 18.13
C VAL A 61 13.44 4.45 18.23
N LEU A 62 13.22 5.05 19.41
CA LEU A 62 13.68 6.39 19.70
C LEU A 62 15.12 6.31 20.23
N GLU A 63 16.11 6.52 19.36
CA GLU A 63 17.48 6.74 19.80
C GLU A 63 17.71 8.24 20.00
N GLY A 64 17.69 8.67 21.26
CA GLY A 64 18.00 10.02 21.66
C GLY A 64 17.33 10.38 22.99
N GLU A 65 18.09 10.94 23.93
CA GLU A 65 17.48 11.62 25.08
C GLU A 65 16.66 12.82 24.54
N PRO A 66 15.42 13.03 25.02
CA PRO A 66 14.68 14.23 24.68
C PRO A 66 15.53 15.47 25.03
N PRO A 67 15.55 16.50 24.17
CA PRO A 67 16.29 17.72 24.48
C PRO A 67 15.80 18.30 25.81
N ALA A 68 16.77 18.70 26.65
CA ALA A 68 16.56 19.23 28.00
C ALA A 68 15.75 20.54 28.02
#